data_AF-A0A3D1H620-F1
#
_entry.id   AF-A0A3D1H620-F1
#
_cell.length_a   1.000
_cell.length_b   1.000
_cell.length_c   1.000
_cell.angle_alpha   90.00
_cell.angle_beta   90.00
_cell.angle_gamma   90.00
#
_symmetry.space_group_name_H-M   'P 1'
#
loop_
_entity.id
_entity.type
_entity.pdbx_description
1 polymer ?
#
loop_
_entity_poly.entity_id
_entity_poly.type
_entity_poly.pdbx_seq_one_letter_code
_entity_poly.pdbx_strand_id
1 'polypeptide(L)' 'MKNNNETTIALDYLDSIPIEKNSIIERWKSIIVINNNACSSQALLHLYKNYCKQKKCLQCNLGKKLLLKQDATN' A
#
# COMPACT_ATOMS: atom_id res chain seq x y z
N MET A 1 19.73 10.53 -18.23
CA MET A 1 18.28 10.27 -18.31
C MET A 1 18.09 8.81 -17.92
N LYS A 2 17.33 8.50 -16.86
CA LYS A 2 17.09 7.09 -16.48
C LYS A 2 16.29 6.43 -17.61
N ASN A 3 16.76 5.30 -18.12
CA ASN A 3 16.06 4.59 -19.18
C ASN A 3 14.68 4.14 -18.66
N ASN A 4 13.62 4.59 -19.32
CA ASN A 4 12.23 4.35 -18.90
C ASN A 4 11.83 2.86 -18.99
N ASN A 5 12.62 2.00 -19.66
CA ASN A 5 12.30 0.57 -19.84
C ASN A 5 12.52 -0.26 -18.57
N GLU A 6 13.58 -0.01 -17.80
CA GLU A 6 13.95 -0.79 -16.61
C GLU A 6 12.90 -0.69 -15.51
N THR A 7 12.30 0.51 -15.36
CA THR A 7 11.25 0.74 -14.36
C THR A 7 9.97 0.00 -14.72
N THR A 8 9.58 0.01 -15.99
CA THR A 8 8.41 -0.76 -16.46
C THR A 8 8.63 -2.25 -16.25
N ILE A 9 9.79 -2.79 -16.62
CA ILE A 9 10.11 -4.22 -16.41
C ILE A 9 10.05 -4.59 -14.92
N ALA A 10 10.56 -3.73 -14.04
CA ALA A 10 10.50 -3.97 -12.60
C ALA A 10 9.06 -3.99 -12.06
N LEU A 11 8.19 -3.12 -12.56
CA LEU A 11 6.78 -3.10 -12.19
C LEU A 11 6.04 -4.33 -12.70
N ASP A 12 6.27 -4.72 -13.96
CA ASP A 12 5.68 -5.94 -14.54
C ASP A 12 6.09 -7.18 -13.75
N TYR A 13 7.35 -7.23 -13.32
CA TYR A 13 7.84 -8.31 -12.47
C TYR A 13 7.12 -8.33 -11.11
N LEU A 14 6.96 -7.18 -10.46
CA LEU A 14 6.23 -7.07 -9.19
C LEU A 14 4.75 -7.44 -9.32
N ASP A 15 4.13 -7.17 -10.46
CA ASP A 15 2.74 -7.57 -10.72
C ASP A 15 2.59 -9.08 -10.92
N SER A 16 3.63 -9.76 -11.43
CA SER A 16 3.63 -11.22 -11.63
C SER A 16 3.84 -12.04 -10.36
N ILE A 17 4.42 -11.43 -9.31
CA ILE A 17 4.74 -12.13 -8.06
C ILE A 17 3.52 -12.09 -7.14
N PRO A 18 3.17 -13.20 -6.46
CA PRO A 18 2.12 -13.20 -5.46
C PRO A 18 2.38 -12.19 -4.33
N ILE A 19 1.31 -11.71 -3.71
CA ILE A 19 1.43 -10.81 -2.56
C ILE A 19 2.34 -11.39 -1.46
N GLU A 20 3.15 -10.53 -0.82
CA GLU A 20 3.96 -10.94 0.31
C GLU A 20 3.11 -11.35 1.52
N LYS A 21 3.55 -12.43 2.19
CA LYS A 21 2.91 -12.95 3.40
C LYS A 21 3.68 -12.47 4.63
N ASN A 22 3.18 -11.42 5.27
CA ASN A 22 3.71 -10.92 6.54
C ASN A 22 2.62 -10.26 7.37
N SER A 23 2.89 -10.06 8.66
CA SER A 23 1.89 -9.54 9.62
C SER A 23 1.35 -8.14 9.28
N ILE A 24 2.15 -7.30 8.61
CA ILE A 24 1.71 -5.96 8.19
C ILE A 24 0.68 -6.09 7.07
N ILE A 25 0.95 -6.94 6.07
CA ILE A 25 0.03 -7.18 4.95
C ILE A 25 -1.24 -7.89 5.42
N GLU A 26 -1.14 -8.89 6.29
CA GLU A 26 -2.33 -9.55 6.87
C GLU A 26 -3.23 -8.56 7.61
N ARG A 27 -2.64 -7.57 8.31
CA ARG A 27 -3.42 -6.49 8.93
C ARG A 27 -4.06 -5.56 7.90
N TRP A 28 -3.39 -5.27 6.78
CA TRP A 28 -3.98 -4.43 5.74
C TRP A 28 -5.15 -5.12 5.02
N LYS A 29 -5.08 -6.44 4.83
CA LYS A 29 -6.18 -7.24 4.26
C LYS A 29 -7.48 -7.14 5.04
N SER A 30 -7.44 -6.90 6.36
CA SER A 30 -8.64 -6.71 7.17
C SER A 30 -9.23 -5.29 7.13
N ILE A 31 -8.51 -4.32 6.55
CA ILE A 31 -8.90 -2.91 6.53
C ILE A 31 -9.38 -2.47 5.14
N ILE A 32 -8.74 -2.97 4.08
CA ILE A 32 -9.02 -2.60 2.69
C ILE A 32 -8.90 -3.79 1.75
N VAL A 33 -9.58 -3.70 0.60
CA VAL A 33 -9.36 -4.61 -0.53
C VAL A 33 -8.04 -4.25 -1.20
N ILE A 34 -7.19 -5.25 -1.43
CA ILE A 34 -5.85 -5.11 -2.03
C ILE A 34 -5.68 -6.14 -3.14
N ASN A 35 -4.92 -5.79 -4.19
CA ASN A 35 -4.60 -6.75 -5.23
C ASN A 35 -3.63 -7.80 -4.69
N ASN A 36 -3.72 -9.02 -5.22
CA ASN A 36 -2.97 -10.17 -4.71
C ASN A 36 -1.58 -10.30 -5.32
N ASN A 37 -0.84 -9.19 -5.46
CA ASN A 37 0.49 -9.14 -6.05
C ASN A 37 1.52 -8.37 -5.21
N ALA A 38 2.80 -8.57 -5.52
CA ALA A 38 3.91 -7.96 -4.78
C ALA A 38 3.96 -6.44 -4.93
N CYS A 39 3.51 -5.90 -6.07
CA CYS A 39 3.41 -4.45 -6.25
C CYS A 39 2.54 -3.81 -5.14
N SER A 40 1.40 -4.43 -4.83
CA SER A 40 0.49 -3.95 -3.79
C SER A 40 1.08 -4.09 -2.39
N SER A 41 1.71 -5.22 -2.06
CA SER A 41 2.35 -5.36 -0.74
C SER A 41 3.51 -4.38 -0.56
N GLN A 42 4.33 -4.17 -1.58
CA GLN A 42 5.45 -3.21 -1.52
C GLN A 42 4.97 -1.78 -1.33
N ALA A 43 3.90 -1.37 -2.03
CA ALA A 43 3.29 -0.05 -1.83
C ALA A 43 2.80 0.14 -0.38
N LEU A 44 2.15 -0.88 0.19
CA LEU A 44 1.63 -0.83 1.57
C LEU A 44 2.73 -0.88 2.62
N LEU A 45 3.80 -1.66 2.40
CA LEU A 45 4.97 -1.69 3.28
C LEU A 45 5.69 -0.34 3.29
N HIS A 46 5.84 0.28 2.11
CA HIS A 46 6.40 1.62 2.00
C HIS A 46 5.55 2.66 2.73
N LEU A 47 4.23 2.62 2.52
CA LEU A 47 3.28 3.49 3.21
C LEU A 47 3.34 3.28 4.73
N TYR A 48 3.39 2.03 5.19
CA TYR A 48 3.48 1.70 6.61
C TYR A 48 4.76 2.25 7.24
N LYS A 49 5.91 2.04 6.60
CA LYS A 49 7.22 2.49 7.09
C LYS A 49 7.32 4.01 7.20
N ASN A 50 6.82 4.73 6.19
CA ASN A 50 7.02 6.17 6.09
C ASN A 50 5.90 7.00 6.70
N TYR A 51 4.68 6.46 6.80
CA TYR A 51 3.51 7.19 7.30
C TYR A 51 2.94 6.55 8.56
N CYS A 52 2.50 5.29 8.51
CA CYS A 52 1.79 4.67 9.64
C CYS A 52 2.64 4.56 10.89
N LYS A 53 3.90 4.10 10.77
CA LYS A 53 4.82 3.97 11.91
C LYS A 53 5.10 5.32 12.59
N GLN A 54 5.07 6.41 11.81
CA GLN A 54 5.27 7.78 12.30
C GLN A 54 3.95 8.48 12.66
N LYS A 55 2.81 7.78 12.59
CA LYS A 55 1.45 8.32 12.84
C LYS A 55 1.09 9.53 11.96
N LYS A 56 1.63 9.62 10.75
CA LYS A 56 1.37 10.70 9.77
C LYS A 56 0.08 10.50 8.96
N CYS A 57 -0.95 9.92 9.57
CA CYS A 57 -2.17 9.51 8.85
C CYS A 57 -2.93 10.69 8.23
N LEU A 58 -2.91 11.88 8.85
CA LEU A 58 -3.51 13.10 8.31
C LEU A 58 -2.76 13.65 7.08
N GLN A 59 -1.49 13.28 6.91
CA GLN A 59 -0.69 13.63 5.73
C GLN A 59 -0.78 12.56 4.63
N CYS A 60 -1.36 11.40 4.93
CA CYS A 60 -1.55 10.30 4.00
C CYS A 60 -2.97 10.35 3.41
N ASN A 61 -3.11 10.30 2.09
CA ASN A 61 -4.44 10.32 1.46
C ASN A 61 -5.28 9.09 1.82
N LEU A 62 -4.66 7.91 1.93
CA LEU A 62 -5.34 6.71 2.43
C LEU A 62 -5.71 6.86 3.91
N GLY A 63 -4.78 7.38 4.72
CA GLY A 63 -5.00 7.62 6.15
C GLY A 63 -6.16 8.60 6.41
N LYS A 64 -6.19 9.73 5.70
CA LYS A 64 -7.32 10.68 5.73
C LYS A 64 -8.63 10.01 5.37
N LYS A 65 -8.68 9.24 4.28
CA LYS A 65 -9.89 8.49 3.90
C LYS A 65 -10.32 7.51 4.99
N LEU A 66 -9.41 6.78 5.60
CA LEU A 66 -9.76 5.81 6.65
C LEU A 66 -10.29 6.48 7.93
N LEU A 67 -9.74 7.64 8.29
CA LEU A 67 -10.14 8.37 9.49
C LEU A 67 -11.46 9.14 9.29
N LEU A 68 -11.63 9.79 8.15
CA LEU A 68 -12.77 10.66 7.87
C LEU A 68 -14.00 9.92 7.34
N LYS A 69 -13.86 8.66 6.90
CA LYS A 69 -14.98 7.84 6.42
C LYS A 69 -15.86 7.28 7.56
N GLN A 70 -15.50 7.52 8.83
CA GLN A 70 -16.32 7.11 9.98
C GLN A 70 -17.54 8.03 10.22
N ASP A 71 -17.62 9.19 9.56
CA ASP A 71 -18.67 10.18 9.83
C ASP A 71 -19.91 10.11 8.90
N ALA A 72 -19.99 9.12 8.00
CA ALA A 72 -21.10 8.98 7.04
C ALA A 72 -22.09 7.84 7.37
N THR A 73 -22.04 7.32 8.60
CA THR A 73 -23.07 6.43 9.15
C THR A 73 -23.43 6.92 10.55
N ASN A 74 -24.21 8.00 10.60
CA ASN A 74 -25.18 8.32 11.65
C ASN A 74 -26.45 8.77 10.95
#